data_AF-A0A662WBW5-F1
#
_entry.id   AF-A0A662WBW5-F1
#
_cell.length_a   1.000
_cell.length_b   1.000
_cell.length_c   1.000
_cell.angle_alpha   90.00
_cell.angle_beta   90.00
_cell.angle_gamma   90.00
#
_symmetry.space_group_name_H-M   'P 1'
#
loop_
_entity.id
_entity.type
_entity.pdbx_description
1 polymer ?
#
loop_
_entity_poly.entity_id
_entity_poly.type
_entity_poly.pdbx_seq_one_letter_code
_entity_poly.pdbx_strand_id
1 'polypeptide(L)'
;MKVKSPLEIYKLLPKTNCKECGYDTCMSFAAHIIDRTAKPEDCKPLVEAAKHDEEARRNLEKLIELTSPEIDEVVIGKELKIGGEEVLHRHELTFFNPTALFFDVSDTMDDKEIDERCSRVVEYRKFYVGRYLTLDGIAVRCTSRNPERFAEVAKKVAGYGKPMILVSLSEECMRAALKAVSDCNPLIYAATPENWRGFLDLALEFKVPVVVRSSDLNTLKSLAATFKSEGVKVVLDP
;
A
#
# COMPACT_ATOMS: atom_id res chain seq x y z
N MET A 1 15.54 3.90 4.63
CA MET A 1 16.56 4.30 3.66
C MET A 1 17.90 3.81 4.15
N LYS A 2 18.65 3.13 3.28
CA LYS A 2 20.00 2.67 3.59
C LYS A 2 21.02 3.83 3.57
N VAL A 3 20.65 4.96 2.97
CA VAL A 3 21.48 6.15 2.80
C VAL A 3 21.09 7.24 3.79
N LYS A 4 22.08 7.80 4.49
CA LYS A 4 21.91 8.91 5.44
C LYS A 4 22.53 10.23 4.98
N SER A 5 23.12 10.27 3.78
CA SER A 5 23.86 11.43 3.29
C SER A 5 23.52 11.76 1.83
N PRO A 6 23.15 13.01 1.51
CA PRO A 6 22.88 13.44 0.13
C PRO A 6 24.05 13.19 -0.83
N LEU A 7 25.28 13.15 -0.31
CA LEU A 7 26.49 12.86 -1.08
C LEU A 7 26.49 11.46 -1.70
N GLU A 8 25.91 10.46 -1.03
CA GLU A 8 25.86 9.09 -1.55
C GLU A 8 24.90 8.98 -2.74
N ILE A 9 23.77 9.67 -2.68
CA ILE A 9 22.83 9.81 -3.81
C ILE A 9 23.48 10.62 -4.93
N TYR A 10 24.09 11.75 -4.61
CA TYR A 10 24.75 12.62 -5.58
C TYR A 10 25.84 11.90 -6.40
N LYS A 11 26.56 10.93 -5.82
CA LYS A 11 27.56 10.13 -6.53
C LYS A 11 26.97 9.31 -7.69
N LEU A 12 25.72 8.89 -7.57
CA LEU A 12 24.99 8.06 -8.53
C LEU A 12 24.17 8.88 -9.54
N LEU A 13 24.06 10.20 -9.34
CA LEU A 13 23.38 11.10 -10.27
C LEU A 13 24.28 11.48 -11.46
N PRO A 14 23.71 11.92 -12.60
CA PRO A 14 24.47 12.35 -13.78
C PRO A 14 25.29 13.63 -13.60
N LYS A 15 25.07 14.40 -12.53
CA LYS A 15 25.76 15.67 -12.20
C LYS A 15 25.67 16.76 -13.30
N THR A 16 24.63 16.71 -14.12
CA THR A 16 24.41 17.67 -15.21
C THR A 16 23.88 19.02 -14.73
N ASN A 17 23.24 19.07 -13.56
CA ASN A 17 22.54 20.25 -13.03
C ASN A 17 21.54 20.86 -14.05
N CYS A 18 20.89 20.03 -14.85
CA CYS A 18 19.98 20.43 -15.93
C CYS A 18 18.67 21.10 -15.47
N LYS A 19 18.30 20.97 -14.18
CA LYS A 19 17.04 21.44 -13.59
C LYS A 19 15.75 20.81 -14.14
N GLU A 20 15.84 19.74 -14.93
CA GLU A 20 14.67 19.06 -15.50
C GLU A 20 13.78 18.36 -14.46
N CYS A 21 14.33 18.07 -13.28
CA CYS A 21 13.61 17.57 -12.11
C CYS A 21 12.98 18.68 -11.25
N GLY A 22 13.11 19.96 -11.62
CA GLY A 22 12.55 21.10 -10.89
C GLY A 22 13.43 21.64 -9.76
N TYR A 23 14.62 21.08 -9.54
CA TYR A 23 15.56 21.51 -8.50
C TYR A 23 16.79 22.20 -9.11
N ASP A 24 17.37 23.16 -8.38
CA ASP A 24 18.46 24.00 -8.88
C ASP A 24 19.76 23.27 -9.16
N THR A 25 20.05 22.21 -8.43
CA THR A 25 21.25 21.38 -8.59
C THR A 25 20.94 19.91 -8.34
N CYS A 26 21.76 19.01 -8.86
CA CYS A 26 21.69 17.58 -8.56
C CYS A 26 21.91 17.31 -7.05
N MET A 27 22.67 18.17 -6.35
CA MET A 27 22.84 18.06 -4.90
C MET A 27 21.56 18.42 -4.14
N SER A 28 20.86 19.47 -4.56
CA SER A 28 19.53 19.82 -4.02
C SER A 28 18.54 18.69 -4.26
N PHE A 29 18.48 18.14 -5.48
CA PHE A 29 17.67 16.96 -5.78
C PHE A 29 18.00 15.76 -4.86
N ALA A 30 19.29 15.51 -4.61
CA ALA A 30 19.72 14.44 -3.70
C ALA A 30 19.24 14.63 -2.26
N ALA A 31 19.20 15.87 -1.76
CA ALA A 31 18.63 16.18 -0.45
C ALA A 31 17.11 15.95 -0.44
N HIS A 32 16.40 16.39 -1.49
CA HIS A 32 14.95 16.18 -1.61
C HIS A 32 14.54 14.72 -1.74
N ILE A 33 15.40 13.87 -2.33
CA ILE A 33 15.21 12.41 -2.31
C ILE A 33 15.25 11.89 -0.87
N ILE A 34 16.23 12.30 -0.06
CA ILE A 34 16.34 11.91 1.37
C ILE A 34 15.11 12.34 2.16
N ASP A 35 14.62 13.56 1.89
CA ASP A 35 13.43 14.09 2.54
C ASP A 35 12.12 13.50 1.98
N ARG A 36 12.19 12.56 1.02
CA ARG A 36 11.06 11.92 0.31
C ARG A 36 10.12 12.89 -0.41
N THR A 37 10.62 14.09 -0.71
CA THR A 37 9.92 15.11 -1.50
C THR A 37 10.19 14.95 -3.00
N ALA A 38 11.15 14.09 -3.36
CA ALA A 38 11.45 13.68 -4.72
C ALA A 38 11.74 12.17 -4.80
N LYS A 39 11.58 11.59 -5.98
CA LYS A 39 11.91 10.19 -6.26
C LYS A 39 13.10 10.10 -7.23
N PRO A 40 13.92 9.03 -7.17
CA PRO A 40 15.00 8.83 -8.15
C PRO A 40 14.53 8.92 -9.61
N GLU A 41 13.31 8.45 -9.88
CA GLU A 41 12.67 8.45 -11.20
C GLU A 41 12.30 9.85 -11.71
N ASP A 42 12.29 10.88 -10.85
CA ASP A 42 12.03 12.26 -11.26
C ASP A 42 13.22 12.87 -12.04
N CYS A 43 14.39 12.21 -12.01
CA CYS A 43 15.55 12.60 -12.80
C CYS A 43 15.43 12.12 -14.25
N LYS A 44 14.74 12.89 -15.10
CA LYS A 44 14.56 12.57 -16.52
C LYS A 44 15.86 12.20 -17.26
N PRO A 45 16.99 12.92 -17.09
CA PRO A 45 18.22 12.55 -17.78
C PRO A 45 18.78 11.19 -17.35
N LEU A 46 18.63 10.82 -16.07
CA LEU A 46 19.08 9.52 -15.57
C LEU A 46 18.20 8.40 -16.11
N VAL A 47 16.87 8.62 -16.12
CA VAL A 47 15.90 7.65 -16.65
C VAL A 47 16.07 7.43 -18.16
N GLU A 48 16.29 8.49 -18.93
CA GLU A 48 16.56 8.37 -20.35
C GLU A 48 17.92 7.73 -20.62
N ALA A 49 18.97 8.10 -19.87
CA ALA A 49 20.27 7.45 -19.99
C ALA A 49 20.18 5.95 -19.66
N ALA A 50 19.40 5.55 -18.65
CA ALA A 50 19.20 4.15 -18.27
C ALA A 50 18.59 3.27 -19.38
N LYS A 51 17.98 3.84 -20.43
CA LYS A 51 17.49 3.09 -21.59
C LYS A 51 18.58 2.68 -22.57
N HIS A 52 19.71 3.39 -22.58
CA HIS A 52 20.76 3.25 -23.59
C HIS A 52 22.15 2.97 -22.98
N ASP A 53 22.33 3.25 -21.69
CA ASP A 53 23.56 3.08 -20.94
C ASP A 53 23.35 2.18 -19.73
N GLU A 54 24.09 1.08 -19.71
CA GLU A 54 24.05 0.05 -18.67
C GLU A 54 24.56 0.58 -17.31
N GLU A 55 25.50 1.53 -17.31
CA GLU A 55 26.00 2.16 -16.08
C GLU A 55 24.92 3.05 -15.46
N ALA A 56 24.23 3.85 -16.28
CA ALA A 56 23.11 4.68 -15.85
C ALA A 56 21.96 3.83 -15.31
N ARG A 57 21.65 2.70 -15.96
CA ARG A 57 20.65 1.73 -15.49
C ARG A 57 20.99 1.20 -14.10
N ARG A 58 22.24 0.74 -13.92
CA ARG A 58 22.73 0.24 -12.63
C ARG A 58 22.71 1.31 -11.54
N ASN A 59 23.05 2.55 -11.88
CA ASN A 59 23.01 3.68 -10.95
C ASN A 59 21.57 4.00 -10.52
N LEU A 60 20.61 3.97 -11.45
CA LEU A 60 19.19 4.17 -11.15
C LEU A 60 18.64 3.06 -10.26
N GLU A 61 18.91 1.79 -10.57
CA GLU A 61 18.49 0.64 -9.75
C GLU A 61 19.08 0.72 -8.34
N LYS A 62 20.37 1.05 -8.24
CA LYS A 62 21.04 1.20 -6.95
C LYS A 62 20.49 2.38 -6.16
N LEU A 63 20.15 3.49 -6.81
CA LEU A 63 19.47 4.61 -6.17
C LEU A 63 18.14 4.16 -5.60
N ILE A 64 17.28 3.54 -6.39
CA ILE A 64 15.98 3.04 -5.96
C ILE A 64 16.13 2.10 -4.76
N GLU A 65 17.07 1.15 -4.80
CA GLU A 65 17.32 0.22 -3.70
C GLU A 65 17.77 0.92 -2.42
N LEU A 66 18.66 1.90 -2.54
CA LEU A 66 19.21 2.65 -1.42
C LEU A 66 18.18 3.60 -0.80
N THR A 67 17.32 4.18 -1.63
CA THR A 67 16.29 5.14 -1.24
C THR A 67 14.98 4.47 -0.83
N SER A 68 14.83 3.18 -1.10
CA SER A 68 13.64 2.44 -0.68
C SER A 68 13.55 2.38 0.86
N PRO A 69 12.33 2.48 1.42
CA PRO A 69 12.10 2.27 2.84
C PRO A 69 12.47 0.85 3.27
N GLU A 70 12.74 0.65 4.57
CA GLU A 70 12.96 -0.71 5.08
C GLU A 70 11.66 -1.53 5.08
N ILE A 71 10.54 -0.87 5.39
CA ILE A 71 9.20 -1.44 5.32
C ILE A 71 8.56 -0.98 4.01
N ASP A 72 8.09 -1.91 3.20
CA ASP A 72 7.39 -1.58 1.96
C ASP A 72 6.15 -0.71 2.21
N GLU A 73 5.91 0.27 1.33
CA GLU A 73 4.66 1.03 1.31
C GLU A 73 3.59 0.24 0.53
N VAL A 74 2.38 0.18 1.09
CA VAL A 74 1.20 -0.46 0.47
C VAL A 74 0.11 0.58 0.30
N VAL A 75 -0.45 0.64 -0.91
CA VAL A 75 -1.55 1.56 -1.27
C VAL A 75 -2.86 0.80 -1.29
N ILE A 76 -3.85 1.30 -0.55
CA ILE A 76 -5.21 0.76 -0.47
C ILE A 76 -6.16 1.83 -1.00
N GLY A 77 -7.08 1.47 -1.88
CA GLY A 77 -7.93 2.46 -2.52
C GLY A 77 -7.15 3.38 -3.46
N LYS A 78 -7.60 4.64 -3.54
CA LYS A 78 -7.00 5.65 -4.41
C LYS A 78 -5.69 6.23 -3.86
N GLU A 79 -5.66 6.51 -2.55
CA GLU A 79 -4.58 7.33 -1.97
C GLU A 79 -4.12 6.88 -0.57
N LEU A 80 -4.81 5.94 0.09
CA LEU A 80 -4.45 5.55 1.45
C LEU A 80 -3.19 4.71 1.43
N LYS A 81 -2.14 5.21 2.10
CA LYS A 81 -0.83 4.57 2.21
C LYS A 81 -0.61 4.06 3.62
N ILE A 82 -0.14 2.83 3.73
CA ILE A 82 0.30 2.22 4.99
C ILE A 82 1.71 1.67 4.82
N GLY A 83 2.43 1.49 5.92
CA GLY A 83 3.83 1.06 5.88
C GLY A 83 4.75 2.20 5.43
N GLY A 84 5.88 1.87 4.79
CA GLY A 84 6.84 2.89 4.37
C GLY A 84 7.69 3.49 5.49
N GLU A 85 7.64 2.92 6.70
CA GLU A 85 8.39 3.41 7.86
C GLU A 85 9.84 2.90 7.87
N GLU A 86 10.73 3.64 8.56
CA GLU A 86 12.17 3.34 8.58
C GLU A 86 12.78 3.29 9.98
N VAL A 87 12.09 3.88 10.96
CA VAL A 87 12.60 4.03 12.32
C VAL A 87 11.66 3.36 13.30
N LEU A 88 12.23 2.82 14.37
CA LEU A 88 11.45 2.29 15.50
C LEU A 88 10.93 3.41 16.39
N HIS A 89 11.67 4.52 16.46
CA HIS A 89 11.37 5.62 17.37
C HIS A 89 11.17 6.95 16.64
N ARG A 90 10.04 7.60 16.94
CA ARG A 90 9.62 8.88 16.31
C ARG A 90 10.54 10.09 16.55
N HIS A 91 11.50 9.97 17.46
CA HIS A 91 12.45 11.06 17.75
C HIS A 91 13.70 10.98 16.85
N GLU A 92 13.96 9.82 16.25
CA GLU A 92 15.02 9.65 15.26
C GLU A 92 14.59 10.22 13.91
N LEU A 93 13.35 9.91 13.51
CA LEU A 93 12.71 10.43 12.31
C LEU A 93 11.19 10.43 12.52
N THR A 94 10.48 11.33 11.83
CA THR A 94 9.02 11.39 11.89
C THR A 94 8.41 10.18 11.18
N PHE A 95 7.37 9.58 11.76
CA PHE A 95 6.57 8.58 11.06
C PHE A 95 5.76 9.25 9.94
N PHE A 96 5.80 8.66 8.76
CA PHE A 96 5.27 9.29 7.55
C PHE A 96 3.80 8.96 7.31
N ASN A 97 3.44 7.68 7.46
CA ASN A 97 2.11 7.19 7.14
C ASN A 97 1.35 6.90 8.44
N PRO A 98 0.31 7.70 8.79
CA PRO A 98 -0.46 7.48 10.01
C PRO A 98 -1.20 6.14 9.95
N THR A 99 -1.51 5.58 11.13
CA THR A 99 -2.29 4.34 11.22
C THR A 99 -3.66 4.52 10.59
N ALA A 100 -3.97 3.69 9.60
CA ALA A 100 -5.27 3.68 8.96
C ALA A 100 -6.33 3.02 9.86
N LEU A 101 -7.46 3.71 10.05
CA LEU A 101 -8.58 3.26 10.87
C LEU A 101 -9.73 2.78 9.98
N PHE A 102 -10.00 1.48 10.07
CA PHE A 102 -11.10 0.82 9.37
C PHE A 102 -12.18 0.39 10.36
N PHE A 103 -13.44 0.57 9.97
CA PHE A 103 -14.59 0.09 10.75
C PHE A 103 -15.22 -1.13 10.06
N ASP A 104 -15.60 -2.15 10.83
CA ASP A 104 -16.12 -3.39 10.27
C ASP A 104 -17.63 -3.35 10.01
N VAL A 105 -18.02 -3.97 8.90
CA VAL A 105 -19.39 -4.23 8.50
C VAL A 105 -19.48 -5.69 8.09
N SER A 106 -20.50 -6.39 8.58
CA SER A 106 -20.72 -7.80 8.29
C SER A 106 -21.78 -7.97 7.21
N ASP A 107 -21.61 -8.93 6.32
CA ASP A 107 -22.53 -9.24 5.22
C ASP A 107 -23.88 -9.84 5.67
N THR A 108 -23.95 -10.33 6.90
CA THR A 108 -25.15 -10.82 7.58
C THR A 108 -26.01 -9.72 8.20
N MET A 109 -25.51 -8.48 8.21
CA MET A 109 -26.24 -7.35 8.77
C MET A 109 -27.34 -6.90 7.80
N ASP A 110 -28.38 -6.29 8.37
CA ASP A 110 -29.43 -5.69 7.58
C ASP A 110 -28.89 -4.51 6.77
N ASP A 111 -29.41 -4.36 5.55
CA ASP A 111 -28.95 -3.33 4.61
C ASP A 111 -29.05 -1.91 5.18
N LYS A 112 -30.04 -1.66 6.06
CA LYS A 112 -30.20 -0.37 6.75
C LYS A 112 -29.07 -0.13 7.75
N GLU A 113 -28.69 -1.14 8.53
CA GLU A 113 -27.61 -1.01 9.50
C GLU A 113 -26.25 -0.84 8.79
N ILE A 114 -26.06 -1.54 7.67
CA ILE A 114 -24.90 -1.34 6.78
C ILE A 114 -24.83 0.12 6.33
N ASP A 115 -25.94 0.69 5.86
CA ASP A 115 -25.98 2.08 5.40
C ASP A 115 -25.71 3.08 6.51
N GLU A 116 -26.31 2.89 7.68
CA GLU A 116 -26.07 3.74 8.85
C GLU A 116 -24.60 3.71 9.27
N ARG A 117 -23.97 2.53 9.33
CA ARG A 117 -22.56 2.41 9.68
C ARG A 117 -21.66 3.05 8.63
N CYS A 118 -21.89 2.78 7.35
CA CYS A 118 -21.08 3.34 6.27
C CYS A 118 -21.20 4.87 6.23
N SER A 119 -22.42 5.41 6.37
CA SER A 119 -22.66 6.85 6.42
C SER A 119 -21.93 7.51 7.58
N ARG A 120 -21.98 6.89 8.78
CA ARG A 120 -21.21 7.38 9.94
C ARG A 120 -19.71 7.41 9.68
N VAL A 121 -19.16 6.42 8.96
CA VAL A 121 -17.72 6.40 8.62
C VAL A 121 -17.35 7.55 7.69
N VAL A 122 -18.19 7.83 6.69
CA VAL A 122 -17.96 8.93 5.72
C VAL A 122 -18.11 10.30 6.39
N GLU A 123 -19.12 10.47 7.23
CA GLU A 123 -19.45 11.76 7.84
C GLU A 123 -18.63 12.08 9.09
N TYR A 124 -18.01 11.07 9.71
CA TYR A 124 -17.25 11.26 10.94
C TYR A 124 -16.10 12.23 10.73
N ARG A 125 -16.19 13.35 11.44
CA ARG A 125 -15.12 14.36 11.52
C ARG A 125 -15.06 14.91 12.93
N LYS A 126 -13.87 14.95 13.51
CA LYS A 126 -13.62 15.58 14.81
C LYS A 126 -12.52 16.62 14.66
N PHE A 127 -12.84 17.88 14.95
CA PHE A 127 -11.83 18.93 14.95
C PHE A 127 -10.89 18.78 16.15
N TYR A 128 -9.59 18.74 15.89
CA TYR A 128 -8.56 18.64 16.92
C TYR A 128 -7.31 19.37 16.45
N VAL A 129 -6.89 20.39 17.18
CA VAL A 129 -5.63 21.14 16.94
C VAL A 129 -5.45 21.55 15.46
N GLY A 130 -6.43 22.28 14.92
CA GLY A 130 -6.34 22.84 13.57
C GLY A 130 -6.58 21.87 12.41
N ARG A 131 -6.87 20.59 12.69
CA ARG A 131 -7.18 19.58 11.67
C ARG A 131 -8.46 18.82 12.00
N TYR A 132 -9.08 18.22 10.98
CA TYR A 132 -10.16 17.25 11.17
C TYR A 132 -9.59 15.83 11.19
N LEU A 133 -9.90 15.09 12.25
CA LEU A 133 -9.68 13.65 12.33
C LEU A 133 -10.86 12.97 11.65
N THR A 134 -10.56 12.07 10.71
CA THR A 134 -11.53 11.31 9.92
C THR A 134 -11.26 9.81 10.05
N LEU A 135 -12.19 9.00 9.56
CA LEU A 135 -11.97 7.56 9.38
C LEU A 135 -11.52 7.27 7.95
N ASP A 136 -10.65 6.27 7.81
CA ASP A 136 -9.94 6.00 6.56
C ASP A 136 -10.70 5.02 5.67
N GLY A 137 -11.40 4.04 6.24
CA GLY A 137 -12.08 3.04 5.42
C GLY A 137 -13.05 2.12 6.14
N ILE A 138 -13.56 1.15 5.37
CA ILE A 138 -14.56 0.18 5.81
C ILE A 138 -14.05 -1.24 5.53
N ALA A 139 -14.11 -2.13 6.52
CA ALA A 139 -13.77 -3.54 6.37
C ALA A 139 -15.05 -4.38 6.21
N VAL A 140 -15.24 -5.00 5.05
CA VAL A 140 -16.41 -5.84 4.76
C VAL A 140 -16.08 -7.28 5.12
N ARG A 141 -16.78 -7.84 6.10
CA ARG A 141 -16.59 -9.21 6.59
C ARG A 141 -17.59 -10.18 5.99
N CYS A 142 -17.07 -11.26 5.40
CA CYS A 142 -17.84 -12.39 4.93
C CYS A 142 -18.11 -13.36 6.09
N THR A 143 -19.22 -13.16 6.79
CA THR A 143 -19.69 -14.06 7.85
C THR A 143 -20.74 -15.05 7.33
N SER A 144 -21.48 -14.69 6.28
CA SER A 144 -22.51 -15.52 5.67
C SER A 144 -21.94 -16.72 4.90
N ARG A 145 -20.68 -16.63 4.46
CA ARG A 145 -20.04 -17.56 3.50
C ARG A 145 -20.78 -17.67 2.15
N ASN A 146 -21.61 -16.68 1.82
CA ASN A 146 -22.32 -16.62 0.56
C ASN A 146 -21.60 -15.63 -0.40
N PRO A 147 -21.05 -16.12 -1.53
CA PRO A 147 -20.32 -15.27 -2.49
C PRO A 147 -21.17 -14.13 -3.07
N GLU A 148 -22.45 -14.37 -3.35
CA GLU A 148 -23.35 -13.39 -3.96
C GLU A 148 -23.66 -12.25 -2.98
N ARG A 149 -24.03 -12.60 -1.75
CA ARG A 149 -24.30 -11.61 -0.69
C ARG A 149 -23.06 -10.79 -0.36
N PHE A 150 -21.89 -11.44 -0.29
CA PHE A 150 -20.65 -10.74 0.00
C PHE A 150 -20.27 -9.75 -1.12
N ALA A 151 -20.46 -10.13 -2.39
CA ALA A 151 -20.23 -9.25 -3.52
C ALA A 151 -21.21 -8.06 -3.56
N GLU A 152 -22.49 -8.30 -3.24
CA GLU A 152 -23.52 -7.24 -3.13
C GLU A 152 -23.14 -6.21 -2.08
N VAL A 153 -22.80 -6.66 -0.86
CA VAL A 153 -22.41 -5.76 0.24
C VAL A 153 -21.11 -5.04 -0.08
N ALA A 154 -20.10 -5.72 -0.66
CA ALA A 154 -18.87 -5.08 -1.09
C ALA A 154 -19.14 -3.95 -2.10
N LYS A 155 -19.99 -4.20 -3.11
CA LYS A 155 -20.39 -3.20 -4.10
C LYS A 155 -21.14 -2.02 -3.46
N LYS A 156 -22.00 -2.29 -2.49
CA LYS A 156 -22.72 -1.26 -1.73
C LYS A 156 -21.74 -0.37 -0.96
N VAL A 157 -20.80 -0.97 -0.25
CA VAL A 157 -19.76 -0.27 0.52
C VAL A 157 -18.83 0.55 -0.40
N ALA A 158 -18.51 0.02 -1.59
CA ALA A 158 -17.72 0.74 -2.60
C ALA A 158 -18.36 2.08 -3.01
N GLY A 159 -19.70 2.16 -3.04
CA GLY A 159 -20.45 3.37 -3.37
C GLY A 159 -20.19 4.56 -2.43
N TYR A 160 -19.68 4.32 -1.22
CA TYR A 160 -19.32 5.35 -0.25
C TYR A 160 -17.95 5.99 -0.52
N GLY A 161 -17.18 5.46 -1.48
CA GLY A 161 -15.94 6.07 -1.98
C GLY A 161 -14.75 6.05 -1.02
N LYS A 162 -14.85 5.32 0.09
CA LYS A 162 -13.76 5.12 1.05
C LYS A 162 -12.94 3.85 0.70
N PRO A 163 -11.62 3.84 0.99
CA PRO A 163 -10.81 2.62 1.00
C PRO A 163 -11.52 1.46 1.71
N MET A 164 -11.33 0.24 1.20
CA MET A 164 -11.99 -0.94 1.76
C MET A 164 -11.03 -2.11 1.97
N ILE A 165 -11.36 -2.93 2.96
CA ILE A 165 -10.73 -4.23 3.21
C ILE A 165 -11.80 -5.30 3.00
N LEU A 166 -11.52 -6.29 2.17
CA LEU A 166 -12.38 -7.47 2.01
C LEU A 166 -11.87 -8.57 2.93
N VAL A 167 -12.71 -9.03 3.85
CA VAL A 167 -12.34 -9.99 4.90
C VAL A 167 -13.08 -11.30 4.67
N SER A 168 -12.40 -12.28 4.07
CA SER A 168 -12.85 -13.65 3.88
C SER A 168 -11.66 -14.60 3.70
N LEU A 169 -11.77 -15.83 4.22
CA LEU A 169 -10.78 -16.89 3.96
C LEU A 169 -11.18 -17.80 2.78
N SER A 170 -12.38 -17.62 2.24
CA SER A 170 -12.89 -18.38 1.10
C SER A 170 -12.50 -17.69 -0.21
N GLU A 171 -11.80 -18.43 -1.07
CA GLU A 171 -11.39 -17.97 -2.40
C GLU A 171 -12.61 -17.64 -3.27
N GLU A 172 -13.68 -18.44 -3.20
CA GLU A 172 -14.91 -18.23 -3.96
C GLU A 172 -15.59 -16.91 -3.60
N CYS A 173 -15.72 -16.64 -2.29
CA CYS A 173 -16.29 -15.39 -1.80
C CYS A 173 -15.41 -14.19 -2.19
N MET A 174 -14.09 -14.33 -2.00
CA MET A 174 -13.14 -13.25 -2.33
C MET A 174 -13.18 -12.92 -3.82
N ARG A 175 -13.21 -13.93 -4.69
CA ARG A 175 -13.32 -13.78 -6.14
C ARG A 175 -14.60 -13.07 -6.54
N ALA A 176 -15.74 -13.44 -5.95
CA ALA A 176 -17.02 -12.81 -6.24
C ALA A 176 -17.02 -11.31 -5.87
N ALA A 177 -16.48 -10.96 -4.70
CA ALA A 177 -16.35 -9.56 -4.30
C ALA A 177 -15.36 -8.79 -5.18
N LEU A 178 -14.17 -9.33 -5.45
CA LEU A 178 -13.16 -8.68 -6.30
C LEU A 178 -13.67 -8.40 -7.72
N LYS A 179 -14.48 -9.30 -8.30
CA LYS A 179 -15.13 -9.03 -9.60
C LYS A 179 -16.03 -7.79 -9.58
N ALA A 180 -16.57 -7.43 -8.42
CA ALA A 180 -17.46 -6.29 -8.26
C ALA A 180 -16.73 -4.98 -7.90
N VAL A 181 -15.55 -5.06 -7.27
CA VAL A 181 -14.87 -3.88 -6.66
C VAL A 181 -13.35 -3.81 -6.90
N SER A 182 -12.80 -4.55 -7.85
CA SER A 182 -11.35 -4.56 -8.12
C SER A 182 -10.80 -3.19 -8.56
N ASP A 183 -11.62 -2.39 -9.22
CA ASP A 183 -11.33 -1.00 -9.61
C ASP A 183 -11.07 -0.09 -8.40
N CYS A 184 -11.59 -0.45 -7.23
CA CYS A 184 -11.38 0.27 -5.98
C CYS A 184 -10.07 -0.08 -5.27
N ASN A 185 -9.21 -0.93 -5.84
CA ASN A 185 -7.94 -1.38 -5.23
C ASN A 185 -8.09 -1.78 -3.74
N PRO A 186 -8.98 -2.74 -3.41
CA PRO A 186 -9.22 -3.15 -2.03
C PRO A 186 -8.04 -3.96 -1.46
N LEU A 187 -7.85 -3.93 -0.14
CA LEU A 187 -6.96 -4.87 0.54
C LEU A 187 -7.71 -6.17 0.81
N ILE A 188 -7.16 -7.31 0.39
CA ILE A 188 -7.78 -8.62 0.65
C ILE A 188 -7.18 -9.28 1.89
N TYR A 189 -8.06 -9.74 2.78
CA TYR A 189 -7.74 -10.41 4.02
C TYR A 189 -8.41 -11.79 4.02
N ALA A 190 -7.71 -12.92 4.15
CA ALA A 190 -6.26 -13.07 4.23
C ALA A 190 -5.79 -14.41 3.64
N ALA A 191 -4.54 -14.41 3.15
CA ALA A 191 -3.81 -15.58 2.74
C ALA A 191 -3.22 -16.29 3.97
N THR A 192 -3.56 -17.56 4.15
CA THR A 192 -3.08 -18.45 5.22
C THR A 192 -2.26 -19.59 4.62
N PRO A 193 -1.53 -20.39 5.43
CA PRO A 193 -0.76 -21.54 4.93
C PRO A 193 -1.60 -22.55 4.12
N GLU A 194 -2.92 -22.59 4.34
CA GLU A 194 -3.84 -23.52 3.68
C GLU A 194 -4.36 -23.02 2.33
N ASN A 195 -4.53 -21.70 2.15
CA ASN A 195 -5.19 -21.10 0.97
C ASN A 195 -4.31 -20.11 0.18
N TRP A 196 -3.02 -19.99 0.52
CA TRP A 196 -2.14 -18.97 -0.05
C TRP A 196 -2.04 -19.00 -1.58
N ARG A 197 -2.15 -20.19 -2.21
CA ARG A 197 -2.06 -20.33 -3.67
C ARG A 197 -3.21 -19.61 -4.37
N GLY A 198 -4.45 -19.88 -3.96
CA GLY A 198 -5.59 -19.22 -4.58
C GLY A 198 -5.64 -17.72 -4.27
N PHE A 199 -5.19 -17.31 -3.08
CA PHE A 199 -5.06 -15.88 -2.76
C PHE A 199 -3.96 -15.18 -3.57
N LEU A 200 -2.87 -15.86 -3.87
CA LEU A 200 -1.82 -15.35 -4.75
C LEU A 200 -2.35 -15.17 -6.17
N ASP A 201 -3.07 -16.16 -6.70
CA ASP A 201 -3.71 -16.06 -8.02
C ASP A 201 -4.70 -14.90 -8.09
N LEU A 202 -5.53 -14.73 -7.05
CA LEU A 202 -6.46 -13.59 -6.95
C LEU A 202 -5.73 -12.25 -6.92
N ALA A 203 -4.64 -12.15 -6.15
CA ALA A 203 -3.87 -10.93 -6.04
C ALA A 203 -3.19 -10.53 -7.35
N LEU A 204 -2.67 -11.51 -8.09
CA LEU A 204 -2.06 -11.31 -9.40
C LEU A 204 -3.10 -10.96 -10.46
N GLU A 205 -4.23 -11.66 -10.48
CA GLU A 205 -5.33 -11.45 -11.43
C GLU A 205 -5.94 -10.05 -11.29
N PHE A 206 -6.25 -9.64 -10.05
CA PHE A 206 -6.91 -8.36 -9.76
C PHE A 206 -5.95 -7.23 -9.41
N LYS A 207 -4.65 -7.50 -9.30
CA LYS A 207 -3.58 -6.54 -8.94
C LYS A 207 -3.85 -5.80 -7.63
N VAL A 208 -4.26 -6.54 -6.60
CA VAL A 208 -4.62 -6.00 -5.28
C VAL A 208 -3.61 -6.41 -4.21
N PRO A 209 -3.42 -5.60 -3.16
CA PRO A 209 -2.58 -5.97 -2.02
C PRO A 209 -3.25 -7.06 -1.16
N VAL A 210 -2.43 -7.86 -0.47
CA VAL A 210 -2.87 -9.04 0.31
C VAL A 210 -2.38 -8.97 1.74
N VAL A 211 -3.24 -9.36 2.68
CA VAL A 211 -2.82 -9.66 4.06
C VAL A 211 -2.41 -11.12 4.14
N VAL A 212 -1.21 -11.38 4.63
CA VAL A 212 -0.72 -12.73 4.94
C VAL A 212 -0.85 -12.96 6.44
N ARG A 213 -1.51 -14.05 6.82
CA ARG A 213 -1.81 -14.41 8.21
C ARG A 213 -1.15 -15.71 8.61
N SER A 214 -0.43 -15.71 9.73
CA SER A 214 0.10 -16.92 10.36
C SER A 214 0.54 -16.66 11.80
N SER A 215 0.12 -17.52 12.73
CA SER A 215 0.55 -17.47 14.14
C SER A 215 2.02 -17.80 14.36
N ASP A 216 2.66 -18.45 13.38
CA ASP A 216 4.10 -18.73 13.40
C ASP A 216 4.84 -17.71 12.53
N LEU A 217 5.82 -17.02 13.12
CA LEU A 217 6.59 -15.96 12.46
C LEU A 217 7.49 -16.46 11.32
N ASN A 218 7.99 -17.70 11.38
CA ASN A 218 8.81 -18.26 10.32
C ASN A 218 7.95 -18.54 9.08
N THR A 219 6.76 -19.08 9.31
CA THR A 219 5.76 -19.35 8.28
C THR A 219 5.25 -18.05 7.68
N LEU A 220 4.94 -17.05 8.53
CA LEU A 220 4.55 -15.70 8.09
C LEU A 220 5.61 -15.08 7.17
N LYS A 221 6.88 -15.10 7.60
CA LYS A 221 8.02 -14.61 6.81
C LYS A 221 8.13 -15.34 5.47
N SER A 222 7.98 -16.66 5.49
CA SER A 222 8.12 -17.49 4.29
C SER A 222 7.00 -17.20 3.28
N LEU A 223 5.76 -17.11 3.75
CA LEU A 223 4.62 -16.72 2.91
C LEU A 223 4.78 -15.29 2.36
N ALA A 224 5.11 -14.31 3.21
CA ALA A 224 5.33 -12.94 2.76
C ALA A 224 6.43 -12.83 1.70
N ALA A 225 7.52 -13.60 1.83
CA ALA A 225 8.58 -13.66 0.84
C ALA A 225 8.10 -14.22 -0.51
N THR A 226 7.25 -15.25 -0.50
CA THR A 226 6.65 -15.83 -1.72
C THR A 226 5.76 -14.82 -2.46
N PHE A 227 4.89 -14.09 -1.76
CA PHE A 227 4.06 -13.07 -2.40
C PHE A 227 4.92 -11.92 -2.94
N LYS A 228 5.96 -11.53 -2.20
CA LYS A 228 6.89 -10.48 -2.63
C LYS A 228 7.69 -10.87 -3.88
N SER A 229 8.10 -12.14 -4.03
CA SER A 229 8.82 -12.59 -5.23
C SER A 229 7.94 -12.55 -6.49
N GLU A 230 6.64 -12.72 -6.34
CA GLU A 230 5.66 -12.57 -7.43
C GLU A 230 5.22 -11.11 -7.66
N GLY A 231 5.82 -10.15 -6.94
CA GLY A 231 5.53 -8.72 -7.10
C GLY A 231 4.26 -8.24 -6.40
N VAL A 232 3.64 -9.06 -5.54
CA VAL A 232 2.45 -8.69 -4.77
C VAL A 232 2.85 -7.91 -3.52
N LYS A 233 2.11 -6.84 -3.22
CA LYS A 233 2.29 -6.06 -1.98
C LYS A 233 1.60 -6.74 -0.81
N VAL A 234 2.32 -6.88 0.31
CA VAL A 234 1.91 -7.69 1.46
C VAL A 234 1.76 -6.83 2.71
N VAL A 235 0.71 -7.12 3.48
CA VAL A 235 0.50 -6.67 4.85
C VAL A 235 0.55 -7.90 5.77
N LEU A 236 1.11 -7.75 6.97
CA LEU A 236 1.36 -8.87 7.88
C LEU A 236 0.30 -8.94 9.00
N ASP A 237 -0.22 -10.13 9.26
CA ASP A 237 -1.10 -10.47 10.39
C ASP A 237 -0.49 -11.65 11.19
N PRO A 238 0.30 -11.36 12.23
CA PRO A 238 0.98 -12.39 13.04
C PRO A 238 0.05 -13.16 14.00
#